data_AF-A0A6P7H798-F1
#
_entry.id   AF-A0A6P7H798-F1
#
_cell.length_a   1.000
_cell.length_b   1.000
_cell.length_c   1.000
_cell.angle_alpha   90.00
_cell.angle_beta   90.00
_cell.angle_gamma   90.00
#
_symmetry.space_group_name_H-M   'P 1'
#
loop_
_entity.id
_entity.type
_entity.pdbx_description
1 polymer ?
#
loop_
_entity_poly.entity_id
_entity_poly.type
_entity_poly.pdbx_seq_one_letter_code
_entity_poly.pdbx_strand_id
1 'polypeptide(L)'
;MVNKCSSTVQHIVECYRNENRVENKSRLAPNKIFTDREERWILREIANNPKKVYQNCEVRWKGSLKKDVTPKQLDEYYEKIIYTAELLEINLISQRNMRTRLVFAREHVNKDSNF
;
A
#
# COMPACT_ATOMS: atom_id res chain seq x y z
N MET A 1 -24.48 -19.41 27.49
CA MET A 1 -24.48 -18.00 27.94
C MET A 1 -23.31 -17.31 27.26
N VAL A 2 -23.55 -16.25 26.48
CA VAL A 2 -22.44 -15.51 25.84
C VAL A 2 -21.82 -14.63 26.91
N ASN A 3 -20.56 -14.86 27.27
CA ASN A 3 -19.83 -14.12 28.32
C ASN A 3 -19.45 -12.70 27.82
N LYS A 4 -20.45 -11.86 27.58
CA LYS A 4 -20.32 -10.49 27.07
C LYS A 4 -21.31 -9.58 27.79
N CYS A 5 -20.92 -8.32 27.97
CA CYS A 5 -21.77 -7.31 28.60
C CYS A 5 -23.03 -7.06 27.75
N SER A 6 -24.16 -6.78 28.41
CA SER A 6 -25.44 -6.51 27.77
C SER A 6 -25.33 -5.40 26.70
N SER A 7 -24.60 -4.33 27.01
CA SER A 7 -24.33 -3.23 26.07
C SER A 7 -23.58 -3.65 24.80
N THR A 8 -22.65 -4.60 24.92
CA THR A 8 -21.92 -5.15 23.76
C THR A 8 -22.85 -5.96 22.87
N VAL A 9 -23.73 -6.78 23.46
CA VAL A 9 -24.72 -7.55 22.71
C VAL A 9 -25.68 -6.62 21.98
N GLN A 10 -26.18 -5.59 22.67
CA GLN A 10 -27.06 -4.59 22.07
C GLN A 10 -26.38 -3.85 20.90
N HIS A 11 -25.13 -3.42 21.07
CA HIS A 11 -24.37 -2.74 20.01
C HIS A 11 -24.17 -3.61 18.76
N ILE A 12 -23.91 -4.91 18.94
CA ILE A 12 -23.79 -5.86 17.82
C ILE A 12 -25.12 -5.99 17.06
N VAL A 13 -26.23 -6.12 17.79
CA VAL A 13 -27.58 -6.20 17.18
C VAL A 13 -27.93 -4.92 16.42
N GLU A 14 -27.60 -3.76 16.97
CA GLU A 14 -27.79 -2.46 16.32
C GLU A 14 -26.94 -2.33 15.04
N CYS A 15 -25.67 -2.72 15.08
CA CYS A 15 -24.80 -2.74 13.90
C CYS A 15 -25.36 -3.65 12.79
N TYR A 16 -25.88 -4.82 13.16
CA TYR A 16 -26.48 -5.73 12.19
C TYR A 16 -27.77 -5.17 11.59
N ARG A 17 -28.68 -4.61 12.40
CA ARG A 17 -29.94 -4.05 11.90
C ARG A 17 -29.75 -2.84 10.99
N ASN A 18 -28.81 -1.96 11.33
CA ASN A 18 -28.64 -0.68 10.65
C ASN A 18 -27.68 -0.77 9.44
N GLU A 19 -26.64 -1.60 9.53
CA GLU A 19 -25.56 -1.65 8.53
C GLU A 19 -25.36 -3.05 7.92
N ASN A 20 -26.15 -4.05 8.32
CA ASN A 20 -25.99 -5.48 7.95
C ASN A 20 -24.55 -5.99 8.20
N ARG A 21 -23.91 -5.49 9.26
CA ARG A 21 -22.51 -5.73 9.58
C ARG A 21 -22.35 -6.51 10.87
N VAL A 22 -21.52 -7.54 10.82
CA VAL A 22 -21.17 -8.40 11.97
C VAL A 22 -19.78 -8.08 12.54
N GLU A 23 -18.90 -7.51 11.71
CA GLU A 23 -17.52 -7.17 12.08
C GLU A 23 -17.35 -5.68 12.39
N ASN A 24 -16.34 -5.31 13.18
CA ASN A 24 -16.04 -3.89 13.43
C ASN A 24 -15.52 -3.19 12.17
N LYS A 25 -15.92 -1.92 11.93
CA LYS A 25 -15.32 -1.11 10.88
C LYS A 25 -13.82 -1.01 11.18
N SER A 26 -13.02 -1.20 10.14
CA SER A 26 -11.61 -0.85 10.19
C SER A 26 -11.48 0.57 10.70
N ARG A 27 -10.71 0.78 11.77
CA ARG A 27 -10.41 2.12 12.26
C ARG A 27 -9.74 2.90 11.13
N LEU A 28 -10.29 4.05 10.79
CA LEU A 28 -9.58 5.02 9.95
C LEU A 28 -8.34 5.46 10.73
N ALA A 29 -7.16 5.25 10.17
CA ALA A 29 -5.92 5.74 10.76
C ALA A 29 -6.03 7.26 10.86
N PRO A 30 -5.97 7.85 12.07
CA PRO A 30 -6.50 9.19 12.28
C PRO A 30 -5.74 10.30 11.55
N ASN A 31 -4.49 10.09 11.09
CA ASN A 31 -3.72 11.13 10.40
C ASN A 31 -2.70 10.52 9.43
N LYS A 32 -3.13 10.16 8.21
CA LYS A 32 -2.18 9.94 7.12
C LYS A 32 -1.53 11.28 6.78
N ILE A 33 -0.20 11.38 6.94
CA ILE A 33 0.57 12.61 6.66
C ILE A 33 0.41 13.01 5.18
N PHE A 34 0.39 12.02 4.29
CA PHE A 34 0.21 12.20 2.86
C PHE A 34 -1.15 11.64 2.41
N THR A 35 -1.81 12.33 1.50
CA THR A 35 -2.98 11.80 0.79
C THR A 35 -2.52 10.77 -0.24
N ASP A 36 -3.40 9.85 -0.64
CA ASP A 36 -3.05 8.79 -1.59
C ASP A 36 -2.53 9.32 -2.94
N ARG A 37 -2.86 10.57 -3.31
CA ARG A 37 -2.32 11.22 -4.51
C ARG A 37 -0.87 11.66 -4.31
N GLU A 38 -0.57 12.24 -3.15
CA GLU A 38 0.78 12.67 -2.77
C GLU A 38 1.69 11.46 -2.60
N GLU A 39 1.19 10.39 -1.97
CA GLU A 39 1.91 9.12 -1.83
C GLU A 39 2.31 8.57 -3.22
N ARG A 40 1.37 8.54 -4.17
CA ARG A 40 1.63 8.12 -5.56
C ARG A 40 2.63 9.02 -6.29
N TRP A 41 2.59 10.32 -6.04
CA TRP A 41 3.56 11.25 -6.63
C TRP A 41 4.96 11.01 -6.07
N ILE A 42 5.09 10.86 -4.74
CA ILE A 42 6.35 10.53 -4.07
C ILE A 42 6.93 9.21 -4.60
N LEU A 43 6.10 8.17 -4.73
CA LEU A 43 6.53 6.87 -5.26
C LEU A 43 7.08 6.96 -6.69
N ARG A 44 6.46 7.75 -7.57
CA ARG A 44 6.96 7.98 -8.93
C ARG A 44 8.31 8.71 -8.93
N GLU A 45 8.47 9.69 -8.05
CA GLU A 45 9.73 10.41 -7.92
C GLU A 45 10.85 9.51 -7.42
N ILE A 46 10.58 8.68 -6.41
CA ILE A 46 11.54 7.69 -5.89
C ILE A 46 11.90 6.67 -6.98
N ALA A 47 10.93 6.17 -7.74
CA ALA A 47 11.19 5.24 -8.84
C ALA A 47 12.08 5.84 -9.93
N ASN A 48 11.97 7.15 -10.20
CA ASN A 48 12.81 7.83 -11.19
C ASN A 48 14.24 8.06 -10.69
N ASN A 49 14.43 8.49 -9.44
CA ASN A 49 15.76 8.80 -8.88
C ASN A 49 15.78 8.67 -7.34
N PRO A 50 15.95 7.46 -6.79
CA PRO A 50 15.76 7.21 -5.35
C PRO A 50 16.76 7.98 -4.48
N LYS A 51 18.04 8.00 -4.86
CA LYS A 51 19.12 8.70 -4.13
C LYS A 51 18.90 10.21 -4.04
N LYS A 52 18.42 10.82 -5.12
CA LYS A 52 18.25 12.29 -5.21
C LYS A 52 17.02 12.76 -4.44
N VAL A 53 15.97 11.94 -4.41
CA VAL A 53 14.76 12.23 -3.64
C VAL A 53 15.08 12.23 -2.15
N TYR A 54 15.80 11.24 -1.63
CA TYR A 54 16.16 11.18 -0.21
C TYR A 54 17.04 12.36 0.25
N GLN A 55 18.01 12.79 -0.57
CA GLN A 55 18.91 13.89 -0.17
C GLN A 55 18.23 15.28 -0.14
N ASN A 56 17.11 15.45 -0.85
CA ASN A 56 16.44 16.75 -1.00
C ASN A 56 14.93 16.72 -0.68
N CYS A 57 14.43 15.65 -0.07
CA CYS A 57 13.00 15.44 0.11
C CYS A 57 12.36 16.48 1.03
N GLU A 58 13.04 16.94 2.07
CA GLU A 58 12.47 17.93 2.99
C GLU A 58 12.16 19.26 2.28
N VAL A 59 13.13 19.85 1.57
CA VAL A 59 12.95 21.10 0.81
C VAL A 59 11.95 20.90 -0.34
N ARG A 60 12.06 19.78 -1.06
CA ARG A 60 11.25 19.51 -2.26
C ARG A 60 9.81 19.19 -1.92
N TRP A 61 9.54 18.45 -0.85
CA TRP A 61 8.19 18.10 -0.40
C TRP A 61 7.54 19.27 0.33
N LYS A 62 8.28 20.05 1.11
CA LYS A 62 7.78 21.30 1.68
C LYS A 62 7.33 22.29 0.59
N GLY A 63 8.11 22.43 -0.48
CA GLY A 63 7.74 23.26 -1.62
C GLY A 63 6.57 22.69 -2.45
N SER A 64 6.57 21.39 -2.73
CA SER A 64 5.60 20.76 -3.65
C SER A 64 4.26 20.44 -2.98
N LEU A 65 4.29 20.02 -1.72
CA LEU A 65 3.12 19.53 -0.97
C LEU A 65 2.63 20.55 0.07
N LYS A 66 3.39 21.62 0.32
CA LYS A 66 3.08 22.65 1.34
C LYS A 66 2.83 22.04 2.73
N LYS A 67 3.48 20.91 3.02
CA LYS A 67 3.41 20.22 4.31
C LYS A 67 4.76 20.34 5.01
N ASP A 68 4.69 20.64 6.30
CA ASP A 68 5.86 20.59 7.17
C ASP A 68 5.98 19.17 7.71
N VAL A 69 6.93 18.42 7.17
CA VAL A 69 7.17 17.02 7.53
C VAL A 69 8.49 16.98 8.26
N THR A 70 8.49 16.43 9.47
CA THR A 70 9.73 16.27 10.23
C THR A 70 10.63 15.22 9.58
N PRO A 71 11.97 15.33 9.69
CA PRO A 71 12.89 14.32 9.16
C PRO A 71 12.55 12.90 9.61
N LYS A 72 12.14 12.73 10.87
CA LYS A 72 11.72 11.42 11.41
C LYS A 72 10.50 10.83 10.71
N GLN A 73 9.47 11.65 10.44
CA GLN A 73 8.27 11.20 9.73
C GLN A 73 8.58 10.83 8.28
N LEU A 74 9.52 11.55 7.67
CA LEU A 74 10.04 11.27 6.36
C LEU A 74 10.80 9.95 6.33
N ASP A 75 11.68 9.68 7.31
CA ASP A 75 12.38 8.40 7.44
C ASP A 75 11.40 7.24 7.64
N GLU A 76 10.46 7.37 8.58
CA GLU A 76 9.41 6.35 8.81
C GLU A 76 8.60 6.06 7.54
N TYR A 77 8.30 7.10 6.74
CA TYR A 77 7.56 6.96 5.50
C TYR A 77 8.41 6.39 4.36
N TYR A 78 9.69 6.78 4.27
CA TYR A 78 10.64 6.29 3.28
C TYR A 78 10.98 4.82 3.52
N GLU A 79 11.22 4.42 4.76
CA GLU A 79 11.38 3.01 5.18
C GLU A 79 10.14 2.20 4.81
N LYS A 80 8.94 2.72 5.08
CA LYS A 80 7.69 2.05 4.68
C LYS A 80 7.58 1.92 3.16
N ILE A 81 8.00 2.93 2.39
CA ILE A 81 8.02 2.87 0.93
C ILE A 81 9.04 1.87 0.44
N ILE A 82 10.29 1.90 0.93
CA ILE A 82 11.34 0.94 0.54
C ILE A 82 10.88 -0.47 0.87
N TYR A 83 10.38 -0.72 2.08
CA TYR A 83 9.84 -2.02 2.45
C TYR A 83 8.71 -2.46 1.51
N THR A 84 7.82 -1.55 1.13
CA THR A 84 6.76 -1.84 0.16
C THR A 84 7.34 -2.05 -1.24
N ALA A 85 8.37 -1.29 -1.63
CA ALA A 85 9.04 -1.38 -2.92
C ALA A 85 9.86 -2.66 -3.04
N GLU A 86 10.54 -3.12 -1.98
CA GLU A 86 11.23 -4.41 -1.87
C GLU A 86 10.21 -5.56 -1.93
N LEU A 87 9.08 -5.45 -1.22
CA LEU A 87 7.94 -6.37 -1.36
C LEU A 87 7.38 -6.38 -2.80
N LEU A 88 7.41 -5.23 -3.48
CA LEU A 88 7.00 -5.10 -4.88
C LEU A 88 8.09 -5.53 -5.86
N GLU A 89 9.38 -5.44 -5.52
CA GLU A 89 10.53 -5.93 -6.30
C GLU A 89 10.53 -7.44 -6.38
N ILE A 90 9.98 -8.13 -5.38
CA ILE A 90 9.64 -9.55 -5.45
C ILE A 90 8.65 -9.84 -6.62
N ASN A 91 7.89 -8.84 -7.08
CA ASN A 91 6.85 -8.97 -8.11
C ASN A 91 7.03 -8.09 -9.36
N LEU A 92 8.08 -7.28 -9.48
CA LEU A 92 8.32 -6.42 -10.64
C LEU A 92 9.02 -7.20 -11.75
N ILE A 93 8.28 -8.10 -12.40
CA ILE A 93 8.72 -8.73 -13.65
C ILE A 93 8.87 -7.60 -14.68
N SER A 94 10.07 -7.40 -15.23
CA SER A 94 10.30 -6.40 -16.27
C SER A 94 9.34 -6.61 -17.45
N GLN A 95 8.97 -5.54 -18.16
CA GLN A 95 8.06 -5.62 -19.32
C GLN A 95 8.55 -6.65 -20.36
N ARG A 96 9.87 -6.77 -20.53
CA ARG A 96 10.49 -7.78 -21.40
C ARG A 96 10.27 -9.19 -20.86
N ASN A 97 10.58 -9.44 -19.59
CA ASN A 97 10.43 -10.75 -18.96
C ASN A 97 8.94 -11.17 -18.91
N MET A 98 8.03 -10.23 -18.69
CA MET A 98 6.59 -10.47 -18.73
C MET A 98 6.13 -10.91 -20.13
N ARG A 99 6.61 -10.26 -21.20
CA ARG A 99 6.34 -10.68 -22.58
C ARG A 99 6.90 -12.08 -22.85
N THR A 100 8.14 -12.35 -22.44
CA THR A 100 8.75 -13.68 -22.59
C THR A 100 7.95 -14.76 -21.86
N ARG A 101 7.52 -14.50 -20.63
CA ARG A 101 6.68 -15.40 -19.84
C ARG A 101 5.31 -15.63 -20.47
N LEU A 102 4.70 -14.59 -21.03
CA LEU A 102 3.41 -14.72 -21.74
C LEU A 102 3.54 -15.54 -23.03
N VAL A 103 4.62 -15.36 -23.79
CA VAL A 103 4.90 -16.17 -24.98
C VAL A 103 5.13 -17.63 -24.58
N PHE A 104 5.99 -17.87 -23.59
CA PHE A 104 6.25 -19.19 -23.06
C PHE A 104 4.96 -19.87 -22.58
N ALA A 105 4.14 -19.20 -21.76
CA ALA A 105 2.88 -19.75 -21.28
C ALA A 105 1.91 -20.10 -22.42
N ARG A 106 1.79 -19.25 -23.45
CA ARG A 106 0.96 -19.54 -24.63
C ARG A 106 1.42 -20.78 -25.38
N GLU A 107 2.72 -20.95 -25.55
CA GLU A 107 3.30 -22.09 -26.26
C GLU A 107 3.16 -23.40 -25.50
N HIS A 108 3.07 -23.34 -24.17
CA HIS A 108 3.13 -24.53 -23.30
C HIS A 108 1.78 -24.85 -22.62
N VAL A 109 0.77 -23.98 -22.75
CA VAL A 109 -0.57 -24.20 -22.16
C VAL A 109 -1.27 -25.45 -22.69
N ASN A 110 -0.96 -25.87 -23.92
CA ASN A 110 -1.55 -27.05 -24.58
C ASN A 110 -0.53 -28.17 -24.83
N LYS A 111 0.65 -28.12 -24.20
CA LYS A 111 1.63 -29.20 -24.33
C LYS A 111 1.36 -30.26 -23.26
N ASP A 112 1.42 -31.54 -23.66
CA ASP A 112 1.36 -32.66 -22.73
C ASP A 112 2.54 -32.61 -21.75
N SER A 113 2.37 -33.24 -20.58
CA SER A 113 3.33 -33.26 -19.47
C SER A 113 4.68 -33.92 -19.78
N ASN A 114 4.92 -34.31 -21.03
CA ASN A 114 6.19 -34.87 -21.53
C ASN A 114 7.14 -33.78 -22.10
N PHE A 115 6.87 -32.50 -21.84
CA PHE A 115 7.77 -31.38 -22.17
C PHE A 115 8.91 -31.23 -21.15
#